data_AF-A0AAP0MQL9-F1
#
_entry.id   AF-A0AAP0MQL9-F1
#
_cell.length_a   1.000
_cell.length_b   1.000
_cell.length_c   1.000
_cell.angle_alpha   90.00
_cell.angle_beta   90.00
_cell.angle_gamma   90.00
#
_symmetry.space_group_name_H-M   'P 1'
#
loop_
_entity.id
_entity.type
_entity.pdbx_description
1 polymer ?
#
loop_
_entity_poly.entity_id
_entity_poly.type
_entity_poly.pdbx_seq_one_letter_code
_entity_poly.pdbx_strand_id
1 'polypeptide(L)'
;MELSTKLLYSKASGLCHLAFEFAQHFQRNIVRGIEGFVAVSLKQMEIARKLAEDCCKYGAENQSDNSCVARAGLQFGTSHDLMEMRGKLCSGFFVSEPLRALINGAPLEDARHLTHRYEKLRHEVEPQISFEAAEVFRRRSKIRESDISAESAVKLRNAEARLTELKSTIMALGREATATMLSVESQ
;
A
#
# COMPACT_ATOMS: atom_id res chain seq x y z
N MET A 1 33.45 -1.06 -14.89
CA MET A 1 32.19 -1.84 -14.94
C MET A 1 31.44 -1.85 -13.61
N GLU A 2 32.08 -2.12 -12.46
CA GLU A 2 31.41 -2.22 -11.14
C GLU A 2 30.69 -0.96 -10.64
N LEU A 3 31.13 0.25 -11.02
CA LEU A 3 30.45 1.50 -10.64
C LEU A 3 29.16 1.74 -11.43
N SER A 4 29.13 1.39 -12.72
CA SER A 4 27.94 1.57 -13.56
C SER A 4 26.82 0.61 -13.16
N THR A 5 27.15 -0.64 -12.79
CA THR A 5 26.16 -1.59 -12.25
C THR A 5 25.61 -1.15 -10.89
N LYS A 6 26.44 -0.59 -9.99
CA LYS A 6 25.97 -0.03 -8.71
C LYS A 6 25.03 1.17 -8.88
N LEU A 7 25.32 2.06 -9.82
CA LEU A 7 24.48 3.23 -10.09
C LEU A 7 23.14 2.84 -10.73
N LEU A 8 23.15 1.85 -11.63
CA LEU A 8 21.95 1.27 -12.23
C LEU A 8 21.09 0.55 -11.19
N TYR A 9 21.68 -0.25 -10.30
CA TYR A 9 20.96 -0.93 -9.22
C TYR A 9 20.37 0.03 -8.19
N SER A 10 21.12 1.06 -7.78
CA SER A 10 20.63 2.09 -6.85
C SER A 10 19.48 2.91 -7.45
N LYS A 11 19.56 3.26 -8.75
CA LYS A 11 18.46 3.91 -9.47
C LYS A 11 17.24 3.00 -9.64
N ALA A 12 17.43 1.74 -10.03
CA ALA A 12 16.33 0.80 -10.23
C ALA A 12 15.61 0.47 -8.92
N SER A 13 16.36 0.32 -7.82
CA SER A 13 15.82 0.12 -6.47
C SER A 13 15.08 1.37 -5.96
N GLY A 14 15.63 2.57 -6.18
CA GLY A 14 14.96 3.83 -5.83
C GLY A 14 13.66 4.07 -6.62
N LEU A 15 13.63 3.70 -7.91
CA LEU A 15 12.40 3.74 -8.71
C LEU A 15 11.36 2.72 -8.22
N CYS A 16 11.78 1.51 -7.86
CA CYS A 16 10.86 0.50 -7.30
C CYS A 16 10.24 0.96 -5.97
N HIS A 17 11.02 1.63 -5.12
CA HIS A 17 10.54 2.16 -3.84
C HIS A 17 9.46 3.23 -4.04
N LEU A 18 9.73 4.23 -4.89
CA LEU A 18 8.77 5.29 -5.19
C LEU A 18 7.49 4.75 -5.83
N ALA A 19 7.61 3.76 -6.71
CA ALA A 19 6.47 3.08 -7.33
C ALA A 19 5.62 2.34 -6.27
N PHE A 20 6.25 1.66 -5.31
CA PHE A 20 5.55 0.96 -4.24
C PHE A 20 4.81 1.91 -3.30
N GLU A 21 5.46 3.00 -2.85
CA GLU A 21 4.82 4.00 -2.01
C GLU A 21 3.62 4.67 -2.70
N PHE A 22 3.77 4.97 -3.99
CA PHE A 22 2.70 5.56 -4.79
C PHE A 22 1.50 4.59 -4.92
N ALA A 23 1.76 3.32 -5.25
CA ALA A 23 0.74 2.29 -5.33
C ALA A 23 0.00 2.13 -3.99
N GLN A 24 0.74 2.11 -2.88
CA GLN A 24 0.16 2.00 -1.54
C GLN A 24 -0.72 3.21 -1.18
N HIS A 25 -0.27 4.43 -1.49
CA HIS A 25 -1.07 5.63 -1.28
C HIS A 25 -2.34 5.64 -2.13
N PHE A 26 -2.23 5.23 -3.39
CA PHE A 26 -3.38 5.14 -4.29
C PHE A 26 -4.42 4.13 -3.79
N GLN A 27 -3.99 2.93 -3.38
CA GLN A 27 -4.87 1.91 -2.79
C GLN A 27 -5.60 2.43 -1.54
N ARG A 28 -4.88 3.10 -0.61
CA ARG A 28 -5.50 3.71 0.59
C ARG A 28 -6.55 4.76 0.24
N ASN A 29 -6.26 5.59 -0.77
CA ASN A 29 -7.22 6.60 -1.24
C ASN A 29 -8.48 5.96 -1.82
N ILE A 30 -8.35 4.86 -2.56
CA ILE A 30 -9.49 4.08 -3.07
C ILE A 30 -10.34 3.55 -1.91
N VAL A 31 -9.73 2.89 -0.93
CA VAL A 31 -10.46 2.35 0.25
C VAL A 31 -11.24 3.45 0.95
N ARG A 32 -10.57 4.56 1.28
CA ARG A 32 -11.21 5.69 1.96
C ARG A 32 -12.34 6.31 1.13
N GLY A 33 -12.16 6.38 -0.19
CA GLY A 33 -13.19 6.86 -1.11
C GLY A 33 -14.43 5.96 -1.10
N ILE A 34 -14.24 4.65 -1.14
CA ILE A 34 -15.33 3.66 -1.08
C ILE A 34 -16.03 3.69 0.28
N GLU A 35 -15.29 3.76 1.38
CA GLU A 35 -15.86 3.88 2.73
C GLU A 35 -16.70 5.16 2.88
N GLY A 36 -16.17 6.28 2.38
CA GLY A 36 -16.90 7.54 2.32
C GLY A 36 -18.18 7.44 1.49
N PHE A 37 -18.09 6.83 0.31
CA PHE A 37 -19.25 6.58 -0.55
C PHE A 37 -20.30 5.73 0.16
N VAL A 38 -19.93 4.58 0.73
CA VAL A 38 -20.84 3.69 1.47
C VAL A 38 -21.49 4.43 2.64
N ALA A 39 -20.73 5.17 3.43
CA ALA A 39 -21.26 5.93 4.55
C ALA A 39 -22.28 7.00 4.12
N VAL A 40 -22.02 7.70 3.03
CA VAL A 40 -22.95 8.69 2.46
C VAL A 40 -24.19 8.01 1.89
N SER A 41 -24.02 6.92 1.13
CA SER A 41 -25.15 6.16 0.57
C SER A 41 -26.06 5.61 1.66
N LEU A 42 -25.51 5.08 2.76
CA LEU A 42 -26.31 4.61 3.91
C LEU A 42 -27.12 5.75 4.53
N LYS A 43 -26.53 6.94 4.69
CA LYS A 43 -27.24 8.12 5.19
C LYS A 43 -28.33 8.58 4.22
N GLN A 44 -28.06 8.60 2.91
CA GLN A 44 -29.04 8.95 1.89
C GLN A 44 -30.21 7.97 1.87
N MET A 45 -29.94 6.66 1.96
CA MET A 45 -30.96 5.62 2.07
C MET A 45 -31.83 5.82 3.31
N GLU A 46 -31.22 6.11 4.46
CA GLU A 46 -31.94 6.36 5.72
C GLU A 46 -32.84 7.60 5.64
N ILE A 47 -32.39 8.67 5.00
CA ILE A 47 -33.20 9.88 4.77
C ILE A 47 -34.38 9.57 3.84
N ALA A 48 -34.12 8.87 2.73
CA ALA A 48 -35.14 8.52 1.75
C ALA A 48 -36.20 7.58 2.35
N ARG A 49 -35.78 6.62 3.18
CA ARG A 49 -36.66 5.73 3.96
C ARG A 49 -37.58 6.52 4.89
N LYS A 50 -37.04 7.45 5.69
CA LYS A 50 -37.87 8.30 6.57
C LYS A 50 -38.87 9.14 5.79
N LEU A 51 -38.43 9.74 4.68
CA LEU A 51 -39.33 10.51 3.81
C LEU A 51 -40.45 9.63 3.25
N ALA A 52 -40.14 8.42 2.80
CA ALA A 52 -41.13 7.47 2.30
C ALA A 52 -42.14 7.07 3.40
N GLU A 53 -41.67 6.81 4.62
CA GLU A 53 -42.51 6.51 5.78
C GLU A 53 -43.46 7.67 6.11
N ASP A 54 -42.95 8.90 6.16
CA ASP A 54 -43.74 10.09 6.41
C ASP A 54 -44.79 10.32 5.31
N CYS A 55 -44.42 10.12 4.04
CA CYS A 55 -45.33 10.21 2.90
C CYS A 55 -46.42 9.13 2.94
N CYS A 56 -46.08 7.89 3.29
CA CYS A 56 -47.03 6.79 3.47
C CYS A 56 -48.03 7.11 4.60
N LYS A 57 -47.52 7.56 5.75
CA LYS A 57 -48.35 7.92 6.90
C LYS A 57 -49.31 9.07 6.56
N TYR A 58 -48.79 10.16 5.99
CA TYR A 58 -49.62 11.28 5.54
C TYR A 58 -50.68 10.84 4.53
N GLY A 59 -50.29 10.04 3.53
CA GLY A 59 -51.21 9.54 2.51
C GLY A 59 -52.32 8.64 3.09
N ALA A 60 -52.00 7.79 4.06
CA ALA A 60 -52.95 6.90 4.73
C ALA A 60 -53.93 7.66 5.62
N GLU A 61 -53.45 8.66 6.37
CA GLU A 61 -54.27 9.50 7.26
C GLU A 61 -55.25 10.41 6.51
N ASN A 62 -54.98 10.72 5.23
CA ASN A 62 -55.75 11.69 4.43
C ASN A 62 -56.44 11.06 3.20
N GLN A 63 -56.69 9.74 3.19
CA GLN A 63 -57.33 9.06 2.05
C GLN A 63 -58.76 9.54 1.78
N SER A 64 -59.51 9.94 2.82
CA SER A 64 -60.89 10.40 2.71
C SER A 64 -61.04 11.73 1.97
N ASP A 65 -60.00 12.54 1.98
CA ASP A 65 -60.06 13.94 1.52
C ASP A 65 -59.87 14.05 0.00
N ASN A 66 -59.69 12.91 -0.69
CA ASN A 66 -59.45 12.79 -2.12
C ASN A 66 -58.34 13.74 -2.63
N SER A 67 -57.41 14.07 -1.74
CA SER A 67 -56.33 15.03 -1.98
C SER A 67 -55.31 14.46 -2.97
N CYS A 68 -54.98 15.23 -4.00
CA CYS A 68 -53.96 14.85 -4.97
C CYS A 68 -52.58 14.67 -4.30
N VAL A 69 -52.30 15.45 -3.25
CA VAL A 69 -51.05 15.39 -2.47
C VAL A 69 -51.00 14.12 -1.63
N ALA A 70 -52.10 13.75 -0.97
CA ALA A 70 -52.17 12.52 -0.16
C ALA A 70 -51.95 11.26 -1.02
N ARG A 71 -52.58 11.22 -2.21
CA ARG A 71 -52.39 10.12 -3.17
C ARG A 71 -50.96 10.05 -3.71
N ALA A 72 -50.37 11.19 -4.05
CA ALA A 72 -48.98 11.26 -4.53
C ALA A 72 -47.99 10.81 -3.44
N GLY A 73 -48.19 11.24 -2.19
CA GLY A 73 -47.38 10.80 -1.04
C GLY A 73 -47.45 9.29 -0.82
N LEU A 74 -48.65 8.71 -0.82
CA LEU A 74 -48.83 7.27 -0.66
C LEU A 74 -48.15 6.49 -1.81
N GLN A 75 -48.31 6.93 -3.06
CA GLN A 75 -47.64 6.30 -4.21
C GLN A 75 -46.12 6.37 -4.11
N PHE A 76 -45.56 7.52 -3.70
CA PHE A 76 -44.13 7.68 -3.50
C PHE A 76 -43.59 6.71 -2.44
N GLY A 77 -44.19 6.68 -1.26
CA GLY A 77 -43.72 5.82 -0.16
C GLY A 77 -43.83 4.33 -0.50
N THR A 78 -44.94 3.90 -1.08
CA THR A 78 -45.12 2.50 -1.49
C THR A 78 -44.14 2.07 -2.59
N SER A 79 -43.86 2.97 -3.54
CA SER A 79 -42.85 2.73 -4.58
C SER A 79 -41.44 2.67 -3.99
N HIS A 80 -41.14 3.46 -2.96
CA HIS A 80 -39.84 3.46 -2.30
C HIS A 80 -39.58 2.14 -1.55
N ASP A 81 -40.55 1.61 -0.81
CA ASP A 81 -40.44 0.31 -0.12
C ASP A 81 -40.09 -0.83 -1.08
N LEU A 82 -40.71 -0.83 -2.27
CA LEU A 82 -40.42 -1.79 -3.33
C LEU A 82 -39.01 -1.60 -3.94
N MET A 83 -38.51 -0.37 -3.97
CA MET A 83 -37.20 -0.03 -4.52
C MET A 83 -36.06 -0.31 -3.52
N GLU A 84 -36.30 -0.13 -2.22
CA GLU A 84 -35.32 -0.41 -1.16
C GLU A 84 -34.94 -1.90 -1.11
N MET A 85 -35.89 -2.81 -1.37
CA MET A 85 -35.61 -4.24 -1.53
C MET A 85 -34.61 -4.54 -2.65
N ARG A 86 -34.63 -3.78 -3.75
CA ARG A 86 -33.66 -3.89 -4.85
C ARG A 86 -32.34 -3.17 -4.54
N GLY A 87 -32.39 -2.04 -3.84
CA GLY A 87 -31.22 -1.25 -3.46
C GLY A 87 -30.26 -1.97 -2.51
N LYS A 88 -30.77 -2.82 -1.60
CA LYS A 88 -29.94 -3.69 -0.75
C LYS A 88 -29.08 -4.68 -1.57
N LEU A 89 -29.60 -5.15 -2.70
CA LEU A 89 -28.87 -6.02 -3.65
C LEU A 89 -27.80 -5.29 -4.48
N CYS A 90 -27.98 -3.98 -4.73
CA CYS A 90 -27.05 -3.15 -5.52
C CYS A 90 -26.05 -2.34 -4.68
N SER A 91 -26.09 -2.48 -3.35
CA SER A 91 -25.29 -1.64 -2.46
C SER A 91 -23.78 -1.89 -2.66
N GLY A 92 -22.99 -0.81 -2.59
CA GLY A 92 -21.53 -0.84 -2.63
C GLY A 92 -20.88 -1.73 -1.55
N PHE A 93 -21.67 -2.33 -0.66
CA PHE A 93 -21.29 -3.39 0.27
C PHE A 93 -20.67 -4.62 -0.44
N PHE A 94 -21.25 -5.07 -1.55
CA PHE A 94 -20.72 -6.22 -2.30
C PHE A 94 -19.38 -5.94 -2.99
N VAL A 95 -19.05 -4.67 -3.22
CA VAL A 95 -17.82 -4.25 -3.89
C VAL A 95 -16.77 -3.82 -2.87
N SER A 96 -17.18 -3.25 -1.74
CA SER A 96 -16.28 -2.74 -0.71
C SER A 96 -15.60 -3.83 0.10
N GLU A 97 -16.28 -4.95 0.38
CA GLU A 97 -15.68 -6.07 1.12
C GLU A 97 -14.56 -6.77 0.35
N PRO A 98 -14.77 -7.19 -0.90
CA PRO A 98 -13.71 -7.80 -1.71
C PRO A 98 -12.52 -6.85 -1.91
N LEU A 99 -12.76 -5.56 -2.16
CA LEU A 99 -11.69 -4.57 -2.33
C LEU A 99 -10.90 -4.35 -1.04
N ARG A 100 -11.57 -4.31 0.11
CA ARG A 100 -10.92 -4.23 1.42
C ARG A 100 -10.09 -5.47 1.71
N ALA A 101 -10.61 -6.66 1.40
CA ALA A 101 -9.88 -7.92 1.56
C ALA A 101 -8.64 -8.00 0.66
N LEU A 102 -8.72 -7.49 -0.57
CA LEU A 102 -7.58 -7.43 -1.49
C LEU A 102 -6.50 -6.46 -1.00
N ILE A 103 -6.88 -5.27 -0.55
CA ILE A 103 -5.94 -4.21 -0.14
C ILE A 103 -5.31 -4.47 1.23
N ASN A 104 -6.03 -5.17 2.12
CA ASN A 104 -5.57 -5.58 3.44
C ASN A 104 -5.14 -7.05 3.48
N GLY A 105 -5.02 -7.70 2.32
CA GLY A 105 -4.66 -9.11 2.23
C GLY A 105 -3.24 -9.36 2.72
N ALA A 106 -3.02 -10.54 3.30
CA ALA A 106 -1.73 -10.97 3.84
C ALA A 106 -0.54 -10.75 2.87
N PRO A 107 -0.64 -11.05 1.56
CA PRO A 107 0.49 -10.86 0.63
C PRO A 107 0.93 -9.40 0.49
N LEU A 108 -0.03 -8.48 0.55
CA LEU A 108 0.23 -7.05 0.43
C LEU A 108 0.81 -6.48 1.73
N GLU A 109 0.40 -7.01 2.87
CA GLU A 109 0.96 -6.67 4.17
C GLU A 109 2.39 -7.21 4.33
N ASP A 110 2.64 -8.45 3.91
CA ASP A 110 3.98 -9.04 3.89
C ASP A 110 4.94 -8.24 3.01
N ALA A 111 4.49 -7.81 1.81
CA ALA A 111 5.27 -6.93 0.94
C ALA A 111 5.61 -5.58 1.60
N ARG A 112 4.71 -5.01 2.40
CA ARG A 112 4.95 -3.77 3.17
C ARG A 112 5.99 -3.99 4.25
N HIS A 113 5.85 -5.05 5.03
CA HIS A 113 6.81 -5.40 6.09
C HIS A 113 8.21 -5.63 5.51
N LEU A 114 8.29 -6.33 4.38
CA LEU A 114 9.57 -6.67 3.77
C LEU A 114 10.25 -5.46 3.13
N THR A 115 9.48 -4.57 2.48
CA THR A 115 9.98 -3.28 2.00
C THR A 115 10.48 -2.39 3.14
N HIS A 116 9.72 -2.31 4.24
CA HIS A 116 10.13 -1.53 5.42
C HIS A 116 11.42 -2.08 6.04
N ARG A 117 11.53 -3.41 6.15
CA ARG A 117 12.73 -4.09 6.66
C ARG A 117 13.93 -3.86 5.75
N TYR A 118 13.74 -3.92 4.43
CA TYR A 118 14.77 -3.60 3.45
C TYR A 118 15.27 -2.17 3.62
N GLU A 119 14.36 -1.20 3.72
CA GLU A 119 14.73 0.22 3.81
C GLU A 119 15.46 0.53 5.12
N LYS A 120 14.96 -0.01 6.24
CA LYS A 120 15.62 0.11 7.54
C LYS A 120 17.03 -0.47 7.51
N LEU A 121 17.19 -1.70 7.01
CA LEU A 121 18.50 -2.33 6.92
C LEU A 121 19.44 -1.55 6.00
N ARG A 122 18.93 -1.07 4.87
CA ARG A 122 19.68 -0.25 3.94
C ARG A 122 20.19 1.03 4.60
N HIS A 123 19.32 1.78 5.28
CA HIS A 123 19.70 3.00 6.00
C HIS A 123 20.76 2.74 7.07
N GLU A 124 20.69 1.60 7.78
CA GLU A 124 21.67 1.21 8.79
C GLU A 124 23.02 0.75 8.19
N VAL A 125 22.99 0.07 7.04
CA VAL A 125 24.17 -0.60 6.45
C VAL A 125 24.87 0.23 5.36
N GLU A 126 24.16 1.09 4.62
CA GLU A 126 24.75 2.00 3.62
C GLU A 126 25.88 2.90 4.16
N PRO A 127 25.77 3.51 5.36
CA PRO A 127 26.89 4.23 5.97
C PRO A 127 28.05 3.30 6.37
N GLN A 128 27.76 2.06 6.82
CA GLN A 128 28.77 1.07 7.17
C GLN A 128 29.56 0.60 5.93
N ILE A 129 28.87 0.33 4.82
CA ILE A 129 29.48 0.00 3.53
C ILE A 129 30.37 1.15 3.05
N SER A 130 29.90 2.39 3.16
CA SER A 130 30.66 3.58 2.75
C SER A 130 31.93 3.74 3.59
N PHE A 131 31.83 3.57 4.91
CA PHE A 131 32.95 3.63 5.82
C PHE A 131 33.97 2.51 5.55
N GLU A 132 33.52 1.25 5.45
CA GLU A 132 34.42 0.12 5.23
C GLU A 132 35.07 0.18 3.83
N ALA A 133 34.39 0.74 2.82
CA ALA A 133 34.99 1.01 1.51
C ALA A 133 36.10 2.07 1.57
N ALA A 134 35.93 3.15 2.35
CA ALA A 134 36.96 4.15 2.57
C ALA A 134 38.16 3.57 3.33
N GLU A 135 37.91 2.71 4.33
CA GLU A 135 38.96 1.99 5.06
C GLU A 135 39.74 1.02 4.16
N VAL A 136 39.06 0.25 3.30
CA VAL A 136 39.70 -0.62 2.29
C VAL A 136 40.57 0.23 1.36
N PHE A 137 40.06 1.37 0.87
CA PHE A 137 40.83 2.26 0.00
C PHE A 137 42.09 2.79 0.69
N ARG A 138 41.96 3.28 1.93
CA ARG A 138 43.08 3.77 2.74
C ARG A 138 44.14 2.69 2.98
N ARG A 139 43.74 1.46 3.29
CA ARG A 139 44.65 0.33 3.52
C ARG A 139 45.35 -0.12 2.24
N ARG A 140 44.64 -0.13 1.10
CA ARG A 140 45.24 -0.40 -0.21
C ARG A 140 46.32 0.62 -0.58
N SER A 141 46.06 1.91 -0.35
CA SER A 141 47.05 2.96 -0.60
C SER A 141 48.31 2.79 0.25
N LYS A 142 48.15 2.49 1.55
CA LYS A 142 49.28 2.26 2.46
C LYS A 142 50.14 1.05 2.08
N ILE A 143 49.54 -0.05 1.67
CA ILE A 143 50.27 -1.24 1.20
C ILE A 143 51.04 -0.96 -0.09
N ARG A 144 50.57 -0.02 -0.91
CA ARG A 144 51.25 0.39 -2.15
C ARG A 144 52.45 1.32 -1.91
N GLU A 145 52.52 1.95 -0.73
CA GLU A 145 53.51 2.99 -0.40
C GLU A 145 54.59 2.53 0.60
N SER A 146 54.42 1.39 1.29
CA SER A 146 55.38 0.86 2.29
C SER A 146 55.77 -0.59 2.03
N ASP A 147 56.92 -1.03 2.55
CA ASP A 147 57.28 -2.47 2.60
C ASP A 147 56.14 -3.28 3.24
N ILE A 148 55.74 -4.35 2.55
CA ILE A 148 54.52 -5.13 2.81
C ILE A 148 54.68 -5.89 4.14
N SER A 149 54.20 -5.32 5.23
CA SER A 149 54.03 -6.08 6.49
C SER A 149 52.90 -7.11 6.32
N ALA A 150 53.16 -8.38 6.62
CA ALA A 150 52.15 -9.44 6.55
C ALA A 150 50.89 -9.13 7.38
N GLU A 151 51.04 -8.37 8.47
CA GLU A 151 49.94 -7.92 9.32
C GLU A 151 49.01 -6.91 8.60
N SER A 152 49.54 -6.03 7.75
CA SER A 152 48.75 -5.04 7.02
C SER A 152 47.94 -5.69 5.89
N ALA A 153 48.51 -6.71 5.24
CA ALA A 153 47.83 -7.52 4.22
C ALA A 153 46.64 -8.31 4.81
N VAL A 154 46.79 -8.88 6.01
CA VAL A 154 45.70 -9.58 6.72
C VAL A 154 44.58 -8.61 7.09
N LYS A 155 44.91 -7.42 7.62
CA LYS A 155 43.92 -6.38 7.97
C LYS A 155 43.15 -5.88 6.75
N LEU A 156 43.81 -5.76 5.58
CA LEU A 156 43.12 -5.42 4.33
C LEU A 156 42.14 -6.52 3.91
N ARG A 157 42.56 -7.79 3.90
CA ARG A 157 41.68 -8.92 3.54
C ARG A 157 40.45 -9.00 4.44
N ASN A 158 40.62 -8.79 5.74
CA ASN A 158 39.48 -8.78 6.68
C ASN A 158 38.48 -7.67 6.38
N ALA A 159 38.97 -6.47 6.04
CA ALA A 159 38.13 -5.34 5.65
C ALA A 159 37.35 -5.60 4.35
N GLU A 160 38.02 -6.20 3.36
CA GLU A 160 37.40 -6.59 2.08
C GLU A 160 36.34 -7.68 2.26
N ALA A 161 36.59 -8.65 3.15
CA ALA A 161 35.62 -9.69 3.50
C ALA A 161 34.35 -9.09 4.15
N ARG A 162 34.51 -8.22 5.16
CA ARG A 162 33.37 -7.53 5.82
C ARG A 162 32.57 -6.68 4.84
N LEU A 163 33.25 -5.93 3.97
CA LEU A 163 32.60 -5.14 2.93
C LEU A 163 31.80 -6.01 1.94
N THR A 164 32.29 -7.21 1.64
CA THR A 164 31.63 -8.15 0.74
C THR A 164 30.39 -8.77 1.39
N GLU A 165 30.50 -9.15 2.66
CA GLU A 165 29.39 -9.67 3.47
C GLU A 165 28.24 -8.66 3.55
N LEU A 166 28.52 -7.41 3.99
CA LEU A 166 27.52 -6.34 4.12
C LEU A 166 26.76 -6.08 2.81
N LYS A 167 27.49 -6.07 1.68
CA LYS A 167 26.89 -5.93 0.34
C LYS A 167 26.00 -7.12 -0.01
N SER A 168 26.44 -8.34 0.28
CA SER A 168 25.68 -9.54 -0.04
C SER A 168 24.34 -9.59 0.71
N THR A 169 24.34 -9.15 1.97
CA THR A 169 23.14 -9.12 2.83
C THR A 169 22.09 -8.16 2.29
N ILE A 170 22.49 -6.92 1.94
CA ILE A 170 21.56 -5.96 1.30
C ILE A 170 21.03 -6.51 -0.03
N MET A 171 21.90 -7.12 -0.85
CA MET A 171 21.50 -7.66 -2.15
C MET A 171 20.50 -8.81 -2.01
N ALA A 172 20.67 -9.69 -1.02
CA ALA A 172 19.76 -10.79 -0.76
C ALA A 172 18.37 -10.28 -0.35
N LEU A 173 18.32 -9.36 0.62
CA LEU A 173 17.06 -8.78 1.10
C LEU A 173 16.35 -7.96 0.00
N GLY A 174 17.11 -7.25 -0.84
CA GLY A 174 16.55 -6.54 -1.99
C GLY A 174 15.89 -7.46 -3.02
N ARG A 175 16.49 -8.64 -3.29
CA ARG A 175 15.87 -9.64 -4.18
C ARG A 175 14.57 -10.20 -3.61
N GLU A 176 14.55 -10.46 -2.31
CA GLU A 176 13.35 -10.94 -1.60
C GLU A 176 12.22 -9.90 -1.65
N ALA A 177 12.54 -8.61 -1.49
CA ALA A 177 11.59 -7.50 -1.64
C ALA A 177 10.99 -7.45 -3.04
N THR A 178 11.83 -7.49 -4.08
CA THR A 178 11.36 -7.49 -5.46
C THR A 178 10.52 -8.71 -5.80
N ALA A 179 10.93 -9.91 -5.38
CA ALA A 179 10.18 -11.14 -5.65
C ALA A 179 8.79 -11.12 -5.00
N THR A 180 8.70 -10.64 -3.75
CA THR A 180 7.43 -10.50 -3.03
C THR A 180 6.51 -9.49 -3.72
N MET A 181 7.05 -8.34 -4.15
CA MET A 181 6.27 -7.34 -4.91
C MET A 181 5.72 -7.89 -6.23
N LEU A 182 6.53 -8.62 -7.00
CA LEU A 182 6.09 -9.24 -8.25
C LEU A 182 5.00 -10.30 -8.02
N SER A 183 5.07 -11.02 -6.90
CA SER A 183 4.03 -11.99 -6.54
C SER A 183 2.69 -11.31 -6.24
N VAL A 184 2.70 -10.12 -5.64
CA VAL A 184 1.47 -9.34 -5.35
C VAL A 184 0.79 -8.88 -6.64
N GLU A 185 1.53 -8.55 -7.70
CA GLU A 185 0.97 -8.16 -9.00
C GLU A 185 0.31 -9.31 -9.76
N SER A 186 0.62 -10.57 -9.39
CA SER A 186 0.10 -11.78 -10.03
C SER A 186 -1.18 -12.35 -9.40
N GLN A 187 -1.72 -11.70 -8.37
CA GLN A 187 -2.99 -12.06 -7.70
C GLN A 187 -4.19 -11.33 -8.30
#